data_AF-A0A7J4Q9A0-F1
#
_entry.id   AF-A0A7J4Q9A0-F1
#
_cell.length_a   1.000
_cell.length_b   1.000
_cell.length_c   1.000
_cell.angle_alpha   90.00
_cell.angle_beta   90.00
_cell.angle_gamma   90.00
#
_symmetry.space_group_name_H-M   'P 1'
#
loop_
_entity.id
_entity.type
_entity.pdbx_description
1 polymer ?
#
loop_
_entity_poly.entity_id
_entity_poly.type
_entity_poly.pdbx_seq_one_letter_code
_entity_poly.pdbx_strand_id
1 'polypeptide(L)'
;MDKTKKLHHIHPEDVVQLVFGALIFGIPAAYSQETWDLGAQLHFANYLFLFLLSILLIALIVFHTGYHAHNIKTLEHVYIKRVLLSYIFIFFSCTTFLVLIGKAPWFMDPLLALQRTIMISVPASISGITADIIR
;
A
#
# COMPACT_ATOMS: atom_id res chain seq x y z
N MET A 1 26.05 -5.31 2.91
CA MET A 1 25.56 -3.92 2.98
C MET A 1 24.77 -3.80 4.28
N ASP A 2 25.18 -2.90 5.17
CA ASP A 2 24.72 -2.87 6.56
C ASP A 2 23.21 -2.52 6.65
N LYS A 3 22.42 -3.42 7.24
CA LYS A 3 20.95 -3.28 7.39
C LYS A 3 20.55 -2.10 8.28
N THR A 4 21.51 -1.50 9.00
CA THR A 4 21.33 -0.38 9.95
C THR A 4 20.99 0.96 9.30
N LYS A 5 21.49 1.25 8.09
CA LYS A 5 21.27 2.56 7.42
C LYS A 5 19.89 2.69 6.77
N LYS A 6 19.23 1.55 6.55
CA LYS A 6 18.01 1.42 5.73
C LYS A 6 16.71 1.79 6.45
N LEU A 7 16.72 1.83 7.79
CA LEU A 7 15.55 2.28 8.55
C LEU A 7 15.42 3.81 8.58
N HIS A 8 16.52 4.56 8.47
CA HIS A 8 16.48 6.03 8.60
C HIS A 8 16.16 6.75 7.29
N HIS A 9 16.52 6.17 6.14
CA HIS A 9 16.32 6.77 4.83
C HIS A 9 15.72 5.76 3.85
N ILE A 10 14.56 6.09 3.29
CA ILE A 10 14.01 5.37 2.14
C ILE A 10 14.92 5.67 0.95
N HIS A 11 15.62 4.65 0.45
CA HIS A 11 16.39 4.80 -0.77
C HIS A 11 15.45 4.77 -1.99
N PRO A 12 15.81 5.42 -3.11
CA PRO A 12 15.02 5.35 -4.34
C PRO A 12 14.75 3.91 -4.80
N GLU A 13 15.73 3.02 -4.59
CA GLU A 13 15.63 1.57 -4.84
C GLU A 13 14.45 0.94 -4.10
N ASP A 14 14.22 1.34 -2.85
CA ASP A 14 13.17 0.79 -1.98
C ASP A 14 11.78 1.22 -2.48
N VAL A 15 11.65 2.48 -2.92
CA VAL A 15 10.42 2.98 -3.54
C VAL A 15 10.11 2.21 -4.82
N VAL A 16 11.11 2.01 -5.67
CA VAL A 16 10.95 1.27 -6.92
C VAL A 16 10.48 -0.16 -6.65
N GLN A 17 11.13 -0.87 -5.73
CA GLN A 17 10.77 -2.24 -5.35
C GLN A 17 9.37 -2.32 -4.73
N LEU A 18 9.02 -1.38 -3.85
CA LEU A 18 7.69 -1.26 -3.26
C LEU A 18 6.61 -1.04 -4.32
N VAL A 19 6.85 -0.14 -5.28
CA VAL A 19 5.91 0.18 -6.37
C VAL A 19 5.72 -1.02 -7.29
N PHE A 20 6.82 -1.64 -7.76
CA PHE A 20 6.73 -2.82 -8.61
C PHE A 20 6.05 -3.99 -7.88
N GLY A 21 6.42 -4.22 -6.61
CA GLY A 21 5.79 -5.23 -5.77
C GLY A 21 4.28 -5.01 -5.64
N ALA A 22 3.85 -3.78 -5.38
CA ALA A 22 2.45 -3.44 -5.25
C ALA A 22 1.66 -3.68 -6.55
N LEU A 23 2.27 -3.37 -7.69
CA LEU A 23 1.63 -3.55 -9.00
C LEU A 23 1.44 -5.01 -9.38
N ILE A 24 2.24 -5.96 -8.86
CA ILE A 24 2.07 -7.40 -9.13
C ILE A 24 0.65 -7.86 -8.82
N PHE A 25 0.09 -7.47 -7.66
CA PHE A 25 -1.32 -7.75 -7.36
C PHE A 25 -2.26 -6.57 -7.67
N GLY A 26 -1.75 -5.34 -7.67
CA GLY A 26 -2.55 -4.15 -7.97
C GLY A 26 -3.15 -4.16 -9.37
N ILE A 27 -2.37 -4.60 -10.38
CA ILE A 27 -2.82 -4.66 -11.78
C ILE A 27 -3.96 -5.68 -11.99
N PRO A 28 -3.81 -6.98 -11.64
CA PRO A 28 -4.89 -7.94 -11.84
C PRO A 28 -6.13 -7.60 -11.02
N ALA A 29 -5.97 -7.05 -9.80
CA ALA A 29 -7.10 -6.56 -9.01
C ALA A 29 -7.80 -5.38 -9.71
N ALA A 30 -7.03 -4.43 -10.27
CA ALA A 30 -7.58 -3.28 -10.97
C ALA A 30 -8.33 -3.64 -12.25
N TYR A 31 -8.01 -4.76 -12.91
CA TYR A 31 -8.74 -5.26 -14.07
C TYR A 31 -9.99 -6.09 -13.73
N SER A 32 -10.18 -6.45 -12.47
CA SER A 32 -11.31 -7.29 -12.06
C SER A 32 -12.59 -6.48 -11.93
N GLN A 33 -13.66 -6.95 -12.61
CA GLN A 33 -14.99 -6.36 -12.53
C GLN A 33 -15.52 -6.34 -11.09
N GLU A 34 -15.27 -7.40 -10.32
CA GLU A 34 -15.64 -7.51 -8.91
C GLU A 34 -15.08 -6.35 -8.07
N THR A 35 -13.89 -5.87 -8.41
CA THR A 35 -13.25 -4.76 -7.69
C THR A 35 -13.92 -3.42 -8.00
N TRP A 36 -14.45 -3.26 -9.21
CA TRP A 36 -15.19 -2.06 -9.59
C TRP A 36 -16.59 -2.03 -8.99
N ASP A 37 -17.24 -3.19 -8.94
CA ASP A 37 -18.59 -3.37 -8.42
C ASP A 37 -18.60 -3.26 -6.89
N LEU A 38 -17.70 -3.97 -6.21
CA LEU A 38 -17.51 -3.79 -4.76
C LEU A 38 -17.09 -2.36 -4.42
N GLY A 39 -16.30 -1.71 -5.28
CA GLY A 39 -15.93 -0.30 -5.15
C GLY A 39 -17.09 0.68 -5.32
N ALA A 40 -18.25 0.27 -5.84
CA ALA A 40 -19.44 1.11 -6.00
C ALA A 40 -20.55 0.77 -5.00
N GLN A 41 -20.64 -0.49 -4.56
CA GLN A 41 -21.78 -1.01 -3.81
C GLN A 41 -21.57 -1.07 -2.28
N LEU A 42 -20.32 -1.02 -1.80
CA LEU A 42 -20.06 -1.12 -0.37
C LEU A 42 -20.51 0.13 0.41
N HIS A 43 -20.94 -0.08 1.65
CA HIS A 43 -21.18 1.01 2.59
C HIS A 43 -19.87 1.74 2.93
N PHE A 44 -19.95 3.06 3.15
CA PHE A 44 -18.79 3.91 3.43
C PHE A 44 -17.92 3.38 4.59
N ALA A 45 -18.54 2.86 5.65
CA ALA A 45 -17.85 2.29 6.81
C ALA A 45 -16.89 1.14 6.44
N ASN A 46 -17.26 0.32 5.45
CA ASN A 46 -16.44 -0.83 5.04
C ASN A 46 -15.15 -0.37 4.37
N TYR A 47 -15.17 0.71 3.58
CA TYR A 47 -13.93 1.27 3.00
C TYR A 47 -13.00 1.81 4.07
N LEU A 48 -13.55 2.43 5.12
CA LEU A 48 -12.73 2.89 6.25
C LEU A 48 -12.05 1.70 6.94
N PHE A 49 -12.77 0.59 7.15
CA PHE A 49 -12.17 -0.62 7.70
C PHE A 49 -11.12 -1.25 6.78
N LEU A 50 -11.35 -1.28 5.47
CA LEU A 50 -10.37 -1.78 4.49
C LEU A 50 -9.12 -0.90 4.43
N PHE A 51 -9.28 0.42 4.51
CA PHE A 51 -8.19 1.37 4.61
C PHE A 51 -7.36 1.11 5.89
N LEU A 52 -8.02 1.02 7.05
CA LEU A 52 -7.35 0.71 8.31
C LEU A 52 -6.68 -0.66 8.27
N LEU A 53 -7.31 -1.65 7.63
CA LEU A 53 -6.75 -2.98 7.44
C LEU A 53 -5.48 -2.94 6.57
N SER A 54 -5.46 -2.17 5.50
CA SER A 54 -4.26 -2.02 4.66
C SER A 54 -3.07 -1.43 5.42
N ILE A 55 -3.31 -0.40 6.24
CA ILE A 55 -2.30 0.19 7.13
C ILE A 55 -1.85 -0.83 8.18
N LEU A 56 -2.80 -1.55 8.79
CA LEU A 56 -2.53 -2.59 9.79
C LEU A 56 -1.69 -3.72 9.20
N LEU A 57 -1.94 -4.15 7.97
CA LEU A 57 -1.16 -5.19 7.30
C LEU A 57 0.29 -4.76 7.06
N ILE A 58 0.50 -3.53 6.57
CA ILE A 58 1.84 -2.96 6.40
C ILE A 58 2.53 -2.88 7.77
N ALA A 59 1.82 -2.36 8.78
CA ALA A 59 2.31 -2.26 10.15
C ALA A 59 2.75 -3.63 10.69
N LEU A 60 1.91 -4.66 10.61
CA LEU A 60 2.24 -6.01 11.06
C LEU A 60 3.48 -6.58 10.37
N ILE A 61 3.58 -6.43 9.04
CA ILE A 61 4.71 -6.95 8.27
C ILE A 61 5.99 -6.19 8.63
N VAL A 62 5.95 -4.86 8.70
CA VAL A 62 7.10 -4.03 9.11
C VAL A 62 7.51 -4.33 10.54
N PHE A 63 6.54 -4.53 11.45
CA PHE A 63 6.79 -4.86 12.85
C PHE A 63 7.47 -6.22 12.97
N HIS A 64 6.95 -7.24 12.30
CA HIS A 64 7.52 -8.58 12.30
C HIS A 64 8.96 -8.57 11.76
N THR A 65 9.18 -7.95 10.60
CA THR A 65 10.52 -7.83 10.02
C THR A 65 11.45 -6.97 10.87
N GLY A 66 10.96 -5.90 11.47
CA GLY A 66 11.72 -5.04 12.38
C GLY A 66 12.14 -5.75 13.66
N TYR A 67 11.25 -6.57 14.24
CA TYR A 67 11.49 -7.33 15.47
C TYR A 67 12.57 -8.39 15.28
N HIS A 68 12.53 -9.12 14.16
CA HIS A 68 13.57 -10.11 13.82
C HIS A 68 14.90 -9.46 13.44
N ALA A 69 14.88 -8.22 12.95
CA ALA A 69 16.09 -7.53 12.53
C ALA A 69 16.85 -6.88 13.70
N HIS A 70 16.20 -6.19 14.66
CA HIS A 70 16.83 -5.55 15.83
C HIS A 70 15.80 -5.24 16.95
N ASN A 71 16.25 -5.17 18.21
CA ASN A 71 15.46 -4.74 19.37
C ASN A 71 14.77 -3.37 19.13
N ILE A 72 13.45 -3.37 18.91
CA ILE A 72 12.59 -2.23 18.49
C ILE A 72 12.50 -1.08 19.54
N LYS A 73 13.18 -1.16 20.68
CA LYS A 73 12.96 -0.24 21.81
C LYS A 73 13.34 1.23 21.56
N THR A 74 13.95 1.59 20.43
CA THR A 74 14.54 2.93 20.24
C THR A 74 13.93 3.81 19.14
N LEU A 75 12.96 3.33 18.33
CA LEU A 75 12.64 3.99 17.05
C LEU A 75 11.13 3.99 16.66
N GLU A 76 10.22 4.23 17.62
CA GLU A 76 8.76 4.31 17.34
C GLU A 76 8.40 5.30 16.22
N HIS A 77 9.05 6.47 16.19
CA HIS A 77 8.83 7.48 15.15
C HIS A 77 9.26 7.04 13.75
N VAL A 78 10.31 6.24 13.64
CA VAL A 78 10.82 5.76 12.34
C VAL A 78 9.91 4.66 11.80
N TYR A 79 9.39 3.82 12.68
CA TYR A 79 8.39 2.82 12.33
C TYR A 79 7.12 3.45 11.73
N ILE A 80 6.51 4.43 12.40
CA ILE A 80 5.30 5.09 11.92
C ILE A 80 5.55 5.78 10.57
N LYS A 81 6.66 6.50 10.43
CA LYS A 81 7.03 7.15 9.17
C LYS A 81 7.15 6.14 8.01
N ARG A 82 7.74 4.97 8.26
CA ARG A 82 7.89 3.94 7.23
C ARG A 82 6.54 3.38 6.79
N VAL A 83 5.66 3.04 7.73
CA VAL A 83 4.31 2.53 7.42
C VAL A 83 3.53 3.54 6.58
N LEU A 84 3.53 4.81 6.99
CA LEU A 84 2.81 5.87 6.28
C LEU A 84 3.37 6.13 4.88
N LEU A 85 4.70 6.24 4.74
CA LEU A 85 5.33 6.48 3.44
C LEU A 85 5.11 5.31 2.49
N SER A 86 5.26 4.07 2.96
CA SER A 86 4.98 2.89 2.16
C SER A 86 3.55 2.89 1.64
N TYR A 87 2.58 3.17 2.51
CA TYR A 87 1.18 3.22 2.11
C TYR A 87 0.91 4.32 1.07
N ILE A 88 1.50 5.52 1.22
CA ILE A 88 1.34 6.61 0.25
C ILE A 88 1.85 6.21 -1.14
N PHE A 89 3.03 5.60 -1.24
CA PHE A 89 3.57 5.16 -2.52
C PHE A 89 2.73 4.05 -3.18
N ILE A 90 2.28 3.08 -2.38
CA ILE A 90 1.38 2.02 -2.86
C ILE A 90 0.07 2.62 -3.37
N PHE A 91 -0.56 3.48 -2.58
CA PHE A 91 -1.83 4.11 -2.91
C PHE A 91 -1.71 4.94 -4.19
N PHE A 92 -0.67 5.77 -4.30
CA PHE A 92 -0.43 6.58 -5.49
C PHE A 92 -0.16 5.75 -6.74
N SER A 93 0.58 4.65 -6.61
CA SER A 93 0.81 3.70 -7.70
C SER A 93 -0.52 3.09 -8.19
N CYS A 94 -1.35 2.60 -7.26
CA CYS A 94 -2.67 2.05 -7.59
C CYS A 94 -3.60 3.09 -8.22
N THR A 95 -3.64 4.31 -7.68
CA THR A 95 -4.40 5.43 -8.26
C THR A 95 -3.96 5.71 -9.69
N THR A 96 -2.65 5.84 -9.91
CA THR A 96 -2.08 6.12 -11.24
C THR A 96 -2.50 5.05 -12.23
N PHE A 97 -2.40 3.77 -11.83
CA PHE A 97 -2.85 2.67 -12.66
C PHE A 97 -4.35 2.74 -12.98
N LEU A 98 -5.19 3.06 -11.99
CA LEU A 98 -6.64 3.16 -12.18
C LEU A 98 -7.05 4.30 -13.14
N VAL A 99 -6.29 5.39 -13.11
CA VAL A 99 -6.44 6.52 -14.04
C VAL A 99 -6.09 6.09 -15.45
N LEU A 100 -4.99 5.36 -15.63
CA LEU A 100 -4.56 4.88 -16.94
C LEU A 100 -5.57 3.95 -17.61
N ILE A 101 -6.25 3.10 -16.84
CA ILE A 101 -7.29 2.20 -17.36
C ILE A 101 -8.67 2.87 -17.52
N GLY A 102 -8.79 4.16 -17.19
CA GLY A 102 -10.04 4.92 -17.32
C GLY A 102 -11.13 4.51 -16.32
N LYS A 103 -10.77 3.83 -15.21
CA LYS A 103 -11.71 3.36 -14.18
C LYS A 103 -11.71 4.20 -12.91
N ALA A 104 -10.91 5.26 -12.85
CA ALA A 104 -10.96 6.29 -11.81
C ALA A 104 -11.59 7.59 -12.33
N PRO A 105 -12.91 7.79 -12.18
CA PRO A 105 -13.58 9.03 -12.60
C PRO A 105 -13.35 10.16 -11.58
N TRP A 106 -12.10 10.59 -11.36
CA TRP A 106 -11.77 11.63 -10.36
C TRP A 106 -12.52 12.96 -10.57
N PHE A 107 -12.85 13.30 -11.81
CA PHE A 107 -13.55 14.55 -12.14
C PHE A 107 -15.07 14.47 -11.99
N MET A 108 -15.66 13.28 -12.13
CA MET A 108 -17.12 13.11 -12.02
C MET A 108 -17.50 12.65 -10.62
N ASP A 109 -16.84 11.59 -10.12
CA ASP A 109 -17.12 10.94 -8.86
C ASP A 109 -15.81 10.65 -8.10
N PRO A 110 -15.20 11.65 -7.45
CA PRO A 110 -13.95 11.47 -6.71
C PRO A 110 -14.09 10.46 -5.56
N LEU A 111 -15.29 10.35 -4.97
CA LEU A 111 -15.57 9.36 -3.93
C LEU A 111 -15.45 7.93 -4.48
N LEU A 112 -16.00 7.66 -5.67
CA LEU A 112 -15.93 6.35 -6.31
C LEU A 112 -14.48 5.99 -6.69
N ALA A 113 -13.73 6.97 -7.20
CA ALA A 113 -12.31 6.78 -7.51
C ALA A 113 -11.47 6.45 -6.26
N LEU A 114 -11.76 7.12 -5.14
CA LEU A 114 -11.14 6.81 -3.85
C LEU A 114 -11.48 5.40 -3.38
N GLN A 115 -12.76 5.02 -3.41
CA GLN A 115 -13.26 3.71 -2.99
C GLN A 115 -12.59 2.57 -3.77
N ARG A 116 -12.51 2.70 -5.10
CA ARG A 116 -11.84 1.71 -5.96
C ARG A 116 -10.34 1.63 -5.69
N THR A 117 -9.70 2.77 -5.43
CA THR A 117 -8.27 2.78 -5.07
C THR A 117 -8.03 2.05 -3.75
N ILE A 118 -8.86 2.30 -2.73
CA ILE A 118 -8.75 1.63 -1.43
C ILE A 118 -8.89 0.11 -1.60
N MET A 119 -9.90 -0.35 -2.34
CA MET A 119 -10.12 -1.77 -2.65
C MET A 119 -8.87 -2.46 -3.22
N ILE A 120 -8.20 -1.82 -4.18
CA ILE A 120 -7.01 -2.37 -4.86
C ILE A 120 -5.77 -2.24 -3.99
N SER A 121 -5.69 -1.18 -3.19
CA SER A 121 -4.56 -0.93 -2.31
C SER A 121 -4.39 -2.01 -1.24
N VAL A 122 -5.45 -2.71 -0.84
CA VAL A 122 -5.38 -3.78 0.18
C VAL A 122 -4.47 -4.95 -0.25
N PRO A 123 -4.75 -5.67 -1.36
CA PRO A 123 -3.87 -6.75 -1.83
C PRO A 123 -2.51 -6.22 -2.36
N ALA A 124 -2.49 -5.01 -2.91
CA ALA A 124 -1.26 -4.35 -3.34
C ALA A 124 -0.33 -4.02 -2.17
N SER A 125 -0.88 -3.67 -1.00
CA SER A 125 -0.09 -3.33 0.19
C SER A 125 0.74 -4.51 0.69
N ILE A 126 0.14 -5.71 0.70
CA ILE A 126 0.81 -6.95 1.13
C ILE A 126 1.97 -7.27 0.19
N SER A 127 1.75 -7.24 -1.13
CA SER A 127 2.80 -7.56 -2.10
C SER A 127 3.88 -6.51 -2.17
N GLY A 128 3.53 -5.22 -2.14
CA GLY A 128 4.49 -4.13 -2.15
C GLY A 128 5.44 -4.20 -0.96
N ILE A 129 4.90 -4.32 0.26
CA ILE A 129 5.75 -4.33 1.45
C ILE A 129 6.57 -5.62 1.54
N THR A 130 6.01 -6.74 1.10
CA THR A 130 6.74 -8.02 1.05
C THR A 130 7.90 -7.93 0.06
N ALA A 131 7.69 -7.33 -1.11
CA ALA A 131 8.75 -7.09 -2.07
C ALA A 131 9.87 -6.25 -1.46
N ASP A 132 9.56 -5.12 -0.81
CA ASP A 132 10.56 -4.26 -0.13
C ASP A 132 11.43 -5.02 0.89
N ILE A 133 10.89 -6.08 1.49
CA ILE A 133 11.55 -6.86 2.55
C ILE A 133 12.45 -7.99 2.02
N ILE A 134 12.13 -8.62 0.87
CA ILE A 134 12.83 -9.81 0.33
C ILE A 134 14.22 -9.47 -0.29
N ARG A 135 14.93 -8.47 0.23
CA ARG A 135 16.26 -8.11 -0.27
C ARG A 135 17.35 -9.12 0.13
#